data_AF-A0A368SBB3-F1
#
_entry.id   AF-A0A368SBB3-F1
#
_cell.length_a   1.000
_cell.length_b   1.000
_cell.length_c   1.000
_cell.angle_alpha   90.00
_cell.angle_beta   90.00
_cell.angle_gamma   90.00
#
_symmetry.space_group_name_H-M   'P 1'
#
loop_
_entity.id
_entity.type
_entity.pdbx_description
1 polymer ?
#
loop_
_entity_poly.entity_id
_entity_poly.type
_entity_poly.pdbx_seq_one_letter_code
_entity_poly.pdbx_strand_id
1 'polypeptide(L)'
;MWNPKAWIIIRASLPQNDLGSRVITTTCSTIVAKSCSSNCNSRIYNIKTLGLGDCRTLFHGRIFGSVESCPPDLADVADRILIRCAGFPLSIAAISSLLVCKPRARTTEGMRRIPSLGYHDLPHHLKACRLWHLSIFPADYPIDLDRVIRSWMAEGLVWEKSGKTVEEVGESYLEELMDR
;
A
#
# COMPACT_ATOMS: atom_id res chain seq x y z
N MET A 1 -16.08 6.69 1.20
CA MET A 1 -17.20 7.62 0.85
C MET A 1 -16.67 8.79 0.06
N TRP A 2 -17.21 9.01 -1.14
CA TRP A 2 -16.63 9.95 -2.12
C TRP A 2 -17.51 11.17 -2.40
N ASN A 3 -18.82 11.05 -2.19
CA ASN A 3 -19.81 12.08 -2.54
C ASN A 3 -20.81 12.28 -1.39
N PRO A 4 -21.06 13.54 -0.95
CA PRO A 4 -22.09 13.84 0.05
C PRO A 4 -23.49 13.34 -0.33
N LYS A 5 -23.88 13.44 -1.61
CA LYS A 5 -25.20 13.01 -2.09
C LYS A 5 -25.38 11.49 -1.97
N ALA A 6 -24.33 10.72 -2.20
CA ALA A 6 -24.36 9.27 -2.06
C ALA A 6 -24.68 8.86 -0.61
N TRP A 7 -24.19 9.62 0.38
CA TRP A 7 -24.51 9.36 1.79
C TRP A 7 -25.99 9.54 2.09
N ILE A 8 -26.63 10.57 1.53
CA ILE A 8 -28.07 10.83 1.74
C ILE A 8 -28.91 9.63 1.29
N ILE A 9 -28.59 9.07 0.12
CA ILE A 9 -29.29 7.90 -0.44
C ILE A 9 -29.08 6.67 0.46
N ILE A 10 -27.82 6.37 0.81
CA ILE A 10 -27.50 5.21 1.66
C ILE A 10 -28.20 5.34 3.01
N ARG A 11 -28.17 6.53 3.62
CA ARG A 11 -28.82 6.80 4.90
C ARG A 11 -30.33 6.59 4.84
N ALA A 12 -30.99 6.97 3.76
CA ALA A 12 -32.44 6.79 3.59
C ALA A 12 -32.86 5.32 3.61
N SER A 13 -31.95 4.40 3.27
CA SER A 13 -32.20 2.96 3.31
C SER A 13 -31.91 2.31 4.67
N LEU A 14 -31.37 3.05 5.65
CA LEU A 14 -31.01 2.51 6.95
C LEU A 14 -32.14 2.71 7.98
N PRO A 15 -32.48 1.67 8.77
CA PRO A 15 -33.50 1.80 9.81
C PRO A 15 -33.05 2.74 10.93
N GLN A 16 -33.92 3.68 11.31
CA GLN A 16 -33.72 4.58 12.47
C GLN A 16 -34.61 4.13 13.62
N ASN A 17 -34.18 3.07 14.32
CA ASN A 17 -34.97 2.43 15.39
C ASN A 17 -34.26 2.42 16.75
N ASP A 18 -33.13 3.12 16.89
CA ASP A 18 -32.32 3.23 18.11
C ASP A 18 -31.93 1.89 18.77
N LEU A 19 -31.94 0.79 18.01
CA LEU A 19 -31.52 -0.55 18.49
C LEU A 19 -29.99 -0.74 18.54
N GLY A 20 -29.22 0.36 18.49
CA GLY A 20 -27.77 0.34 18.69
C GLY A 20 -26.91 0.05 17.46
N SER A 21 -27.49 -0.11 16.26
CA SER A 21 -26.73 -0.24 15.01
C SER A 21 -25.83 0.96 14.75
N ARG A 22 -24.62 0.75 14.22
CA ARG A 22 -23.63 1.81 13.93
C ARG A 22 -23.07 1.67 12.53
N VAL A 23 -22.86 2.80 11.87
CA VAL A 23 -22.20 2.87 10.55
C VAL A 23 -20.87 3.60 10.70
N ILE A 24 -19.81 2.99 10.18
CA ILE A 24 -18.48 3.61 10.10
C ILE A 24 -18.26 4.00 8.63
N THR A 25 -17.94 5.26 8.39
CA THR A 25 -17.57 5.74 7.06
C THR A 25 -16.15 6.28 7.07
N THR A 26 -15.35 5.89 6.07
CA THR A 26 -14.01 6.41 5.84
C THR A 26 -14.02 7.30 4.59
N THR A 27 -13.30 8.42 4.66
CA THR A 27 -13.17 9.37 3.54
C THR A 27 -11.91 10.21 3.72
N CYS A 28 -11.31 10.61 2.60
CA CYS A 28 -10.22 11.61 2.56
C CYS A 28 -10.75 13.05 2.45
N SER A 29 -12.08 13.24 2.31
CA SER A 29 -12.70 14.56 2.14
C SER A 29 -13.37 15.02 3.43
N THR A 30 -12.91 16.16 3.95
CA THR A 30 -13.49 16.82 5.13
C THR A 30 -14.94 17.27 4.89
N ILE A 31 -15.29 17.63 3.65
CA ILE A 31 -16.65 18.01 3.27
C ILE A 31 -17.58 16.80 3.36
N VAL A 32 -17.14 15.65 2.82
CA VAL A 32 -17.91 14.40 2.90
C VAL A 32 -18.06 13.96 4.36
N ALA A 33 -17.00 14.04 5.15
CA ALA A 33 -17.04 13.69 6.57
C ALA A 33 -18.07 14.53 7.36
N LYS A 34 -18.09 15.85 7.12
CA LYS A 34 -19.08 16.76 7.71
C LYS A 34 -20.50 16.44 7.26
N SER A 35 -20.71 16.15 5.97
CA SER A 35 -22.02 15.74 5.47
C SER A 35 -22.50 14.44 6.11
N CYS A 36 -21.58 13.51 6.39
CA CYS A 36 -21.92 12.29 7.11
C CYS A 36 -22.31 12.56 8.57
N SER A 37 -21.78 13.63 9.17
CA SER A 37 -21.94 13.91 10.60
C SER A 37 -23.07 14.88 10.97
N SER A 38 -23.62 15.61 10.00
CA SER A 38 -24.44 16.81 10.25
C SER A 38 -25.76 16.57 11.02
N ASN A 39 -26.26 15.33 11.08
CA ASN A 39 -27.61 15.04 11.56
C ASN A 39 -27.68 13.94 12.64
N CYS A 40 -26.55 13.58 13.25
CA CYS A 40 -26.49 12.53 14.25
C CYS A 40 -25.40 12.85 15.28
N ASN A 41 -25.48 12.25 16.49
CA ASN A 41 -24.41 12.20 17.51
C ASN A 41 -23.12 11.48 17.02
N SER A 42 -22.89 11.52 15.72
CA SER A 42 -21.73 11.03 15.01
C SER A 42 -20.48 11.79 15.43
N ARG A 43 -19.38 11.03 15.51
CA ARG A 43 -18.07 11.54 15.87
C ARG A 43 -17.19 11.48 14.62
N ILE A 44 -16.66 12.62 14.20
CA ILE A 44 -15.61 12.64 13.18
C ILE A 44 -14.30 12.28 13.88
N TYR A 45 -13.71 11.16 13.49
CA TYR A 45 -12.39 10.78 13.94
C TYR A 45 -11.36 11.12 12.85
N ASN A 46 -10.53 12.13 13.12
CA ASN A 46 -9.40 12.45 12.24
C ASN A 46 -8.26 11.48 12.54
N ILE A 47 -7.98 10.59 11.58
CA ILE A 47 -6.83 9.68 11.67
C ILE A 47 -5.56 10.53 11.73
N LYS A 48 -4.79 10.35 12.80
CA LYS A 48 -3.49 11.01 12.99
C LYS A 48 -2.39 10.21 12.30
N THR A 49 -1.34 10.89 11.88
CA THR A 49 -0.09 10.26 11.47
C THR A 49 0.57 9.57 12.66
N LEU A 50 1.41 8.58 12.36
CA LEU A 50 2.14 7.84 13.39
C LEU A 50 3.21 8.72 14.03
N GLY A 51 3.46 8.49 15.32
CA GLY A 51 4.61 9.06 16.01
C GLY A 51 5.91 8.39 15.54
N LEU A 52 7.04 9.07 15.71
CA LEU A 52 8.34 8.54 15.27
C LEU A 52 8.67 7.18 15.93
N GLY A 53 8.24 6.97 17.18
CA GLY A 53 8.39 5.68 17.87
C GLY A 53 7.66 4.54 17.14
N ASP A 54 6.38 4.72 16.82
CA ASP A 54 5.59 3.73 16.08
C ASP A 54 6.13 3.52 14.67
N CYS A 55 6.62 4.59 14.03
CA CYS A 55 7.28 4.51 12.73
C CYS A 55 8.51 3.60 12.76
N ARG A 56 9.36 3.74 13.79
CA ARG A 56 10.54 2.87 13.99
C ARG A 56 10.11 1.42 14.21
N THR A 57 9.10 1.20 15.06
CA THR A 57 8.58 -0.15 15.32
C THR A 57 8.13 -0.84 14.05
N LEU A 58 7.33 -0.17 13.22
CA LEU A 58 6.85 -0.72 11.94
C LEU A 58 7.99 -0.94 10.95
N PHE A 59 8.90 0.03 10.83
CA PHE A 59 9.98 -0.01 9.84
C PHE A 59 11.01 -1.08 10.17
N HIS A 60 11.49 -1.12 11.41
CA HIS A 60 12.48 -2.11 11.85
C HIS A 60 11.88 -3.51 11.91
N GLY A 61 10.65 -3.65 12.44
CA GLY A 61 9.96 -4.94 12.48
C GLY A 61 9.79 -5.57 11.10
N ARG A 62 9.53 -4.76 10.07
CA ARG A 62 9.39 -5.25 8.69
C ARG A 62 10.73 -5.61 8.03
N ILE A 63 11.80 -4.86 8.29
CA ILE A 63 13.10 -5.07 7.62
C ILE A 63 13.97 -6.11 8.33
N PHE A 64 14.00 -6.07 9.66
CA PHE A 64 14.92 -6.85 10.50
C PHE A 64 14.21 -7.92 11.34
N GLY A 65 12.87 -8.00 11.28
CA GLY A 65 12.07 -8.94 12.08
C GLY A 65 11.85 -8.51 13.53
N SER A 66 12.68 -7.60 14.06
CA SER A 66 12.50 -6.99 15.38
C SER A 66 13.03 -5.55 15.43
N VAL A 67 12.58 -4.79 16.42
CA VAL A 67 13.02 -3.39 16.62
C VAL A 67 14.47 -3.30 17.08
N GLU A 68 14.91 -4.25 17.89
CA GLU A 68 16.26 -4.31 18.47
C GLU A 68 17.30 -4.90 17.50
N SER A 69 16.84 -5.52 16.41
CA SER A 69 17.70 -6.12 15.38
C SER A 69 18.26 -5.12 14.37
N CYS A 70 18.01 -3.82 14.52
CA CYS A 70 18.56 -2.80 13.63
C CYS A 70 20.05 -2.56 13.92
N PRO A 71 20.96 -2.77 12.94
CA PRO A 71 22.38 -2.49 13.13
C PRO A 71 22.65 -1.01 13.47
N PRO A 72 23.55 -0.69 14.41
CA PRO A 72 23.82 0.69 14.84
C PRO A 72 24.20 1.62 13.67
N ASP A 73 24.99 1.12 12.73
CA ASP A 73 25.47 1.88 11.57
C ASP A 73 24.33 2.32 10.61
N LEU A 74 23.17 1.66 10.68
CA LEU A 74 22.01 1.96 9.85
C LEU A 74 20.98 2.84 10.55
N ALA A 75 21.07 3.00 11.88
CA ALA A 75 20.07 3.70 12.68
C ALA A 75 19.87 5.16 12.23
N ASP A 76 20.96 5.89 12.03
CA ASP A 76 20.90 7.31 11.59
C ASP A 76 20.26 7.47 10.20
N VAL A 77 20.55 6.52 9.30
CA VAL A 77 20.00 6.56 7.94
C VAL A 77 18.52 6.17 7.94
N ALA A 78 18.14 5.18 8.76
CA ALA A 78 16.76 4.78 8.98
C ALA A 78 15.92 5.95 9.53
N ASP A 79 16.41 6.64 10.54
CA ASP A 79 15.70 7.78 11.14
C ASP A 79 15.48 8.92 10.15
N ARG A 80 16.48 9.24 9.33
CA ARG A 80 16.33 10.24 8.26
C ARG A 80 15.26 9.86 7.23
N ILE A 81 15.16 8.58 6.89
CA ILE A 81 14.10 8.07 6.01
C ILE A 81 12.74 8.23 6.67
N LEU A 82 12.60 7.86 7.93
CA LEU A 82 11.34 7.94 8.67
C LEU A 82 10.84 9.38 8.83
N ILE A 83 11.75 10.33 9.07
CA ILE A 83 11.42 11.76 9.09
C ILE A 83 10.83 12.18 7.74
N ARG A 84 11.38 11.69 6.62
CA ARG A 84 10.88 12.00 5.27
C ARG A 84 9.53 11.32 4.97
N CYS A 85 9.24 10.19 5.58
CA CYS A 85 7.92 9.55 5.51
C CYS A 85 6.82 10.29 6.28
N ALA A 86 7.18 11.28 7.12
CA ALA A 86 6.25 12.15 7.85
C ALA A 86 5.14 11.40 8.62
N GLY A 87 5.44 10.18 9.10
CA GLY A 87 4.50 9.35 9.84
C GLY A 87 3.37 8.72 9.02
N PHE A 88 3.45 8.72 7.68
CA PHE A 88 2.50 8.04 6.81
C PHE A 88 2.80 6.53 6.75
N PRO A 89 1.88 5.66 7.24
CA PRO A 89 2.12 4.21 7.27
C PRO A 89 2.42 3.62 5.89
N LEU A 90 1.75 4.12 4.85
CA LEU A 90 1.93 3.64 3.47
C LEU A 90 3.32 3.98 2.92
N SER A 91 3.82 5.18 3.18
CA SER A 91 5.18 5.58 2.78
C SER A 91 6.24 4.72 3.49
N ILE A 92 6.05 4.46 4.78
CA ILE A 92 6.94 3.60 5.57
C ILE A 92 6.92 2.17 5.01
N ALA A 93 5.74 1.60 4.79
CA ALA A 93 5.59 0.26 4.24
C ALA A 93 6.26 0.09 2.87
N ALA A 94 6.04 1.05 1.95
CA ALA A 94 6.65 1.01 0.62
C ALA A 94 8.18 1.06 0.70
N ILE A 95 8.76 1.94 1.51
CA ILE A 95 10.22 2.01 1.66
C ILE A 95 10.78 0.76 2.35
N SER A 96 10.11 0.24 3.37
CA SER A 96 10.48 -1.02 4.02
C SER A 96 10.50 -2.19 3.04
N SER A 97 9.45 -2.34 2.21
CA SER A 97 9.38 -3.38 1.19
C SER A 97 10.51 -3.26 0.17
N LEU A 98 10.78 -2.05 -0.34
CA LEU A 98 11.92 -1.82 -1.24
C LEU A 98 13.27 -2.26 -0.62
N LEU A 99 13.43 -2.07 0.69
CA LEU A 99 14.61 -2.48 1.44
C LEU A 99 14.70 -3.99 1.69
N VAL A 100 13.56 -4.65 1.84
CA VAL A 100 13.49 -6.10 1.98
C VAL A 100 13.90 -6.77 0.68
N CYS A 101 13.32 -6.36 -0.45
CA CYS A 101 13.55 -6.97 -1.76
C CYS A 101 14.96 -6.73 -2.33
N LYS A 102 15.67 -5.69 -1.88
CA LYS A 102 17.04 -5.38 -2.34
C LYS A 102 18.04 -5.58 -1.18
N PRO A 103 18.64 -6.76 -0.99
CA PRO A 103 19.60 -7.00 0.10
C PRO A 103 20.82 -6.07 0.03
N ARG A 104 21.26 -5.67 -1.18
CA ARG A 104 22.32 -4.65 -1.36
C ARG A 104 21.90 -3.25 -0.89
N ALA A 105 20.60 -2.98 -0.78
CA ALA A 105 20.05 -1.73 -0.26
C ALA A 105 20.07 -1.65 1.27
N ARG A 106 20.29 -2.77 1.99
CA ARG A 106 20.47 -2.82 3.45
C ARG A 106 21.90 -2.44 3.89
N THR A 107 22.54 -1.57 3.13
CA THR A 107 23.83 -0.96 3.43
C THR A 107 23.60 0.54 3.64
N THR A 108 24.51 1.22 4.33
CA THR A 108 24.43 2.67 4.56
C THR A 108 24.28 3.45 3.25
N GLU A 109 25.07 3.09 2.22
CA GLU A 109 25.02 3.69 0.88
C GLU A 109 23.73 3.32 0.13
N GLY A 110 23.29 2.07 0.23
CA GLY A 110 22.03 1.60 -0.34
C GLY A 110 20.82 2.36 0.20
N MET A 111 20.75 2.54 1.52
CA MET A 111 19.65 3.24 2.17
C MET A 111 19.58 4.73 1.79
N ARG A 112 20.74 5.37 1.61
CA ARG A 112 20.82 6.78 1.19
C ARG A 112 20.24 7.00 -0.21
N ARG A 113 20.24 5.99 -1.07
CA ARG A 113 19.72 6.06 -2.45
C ARG A 113 18.20 5.82 -2.55
N ILE A 114 17.56 5.26 -1.51
CA ILE A 114 16.13 4.87 -1.57
C ILE A 114 15.16 6.00 -1.87
N PRO A 115 15.35 7.24 -1.40
CA PRO A 115 14.45 8.34 -1.78
C PRO A 115 14.38 8.59 -3.30
N SER A 116 15.31 8.04 -4.09
CA SER A 116 15.29 8.04 -5.55
C SER A 116 14.86 6.71 -6.19
N LEU A 117 14.60 5.66 -5.40
CA LEU A 117 14.12 4.37 -5.90
C LEU A 117 12.61 4.40 -6.11
N GLY A 118 12.19 4.19 -7.35
CA GLY A 118 10.78 4.17 -7.76
C GLY A 118 10.54 3.18 -8.90
N TYR A 119 9.63 3.53 -9.81
CA TYR A 119 9.32 2.72 -11.00
C TYR A 119 10.57 2.34 -11.82
N HIS A 120 11.58 3.21 -11.86
CA HIS A 120 12.81 3.00 -12.63
C HIS A 120 13.67 1.82 -12.17
N ASP A 121 13.49 1.37 -10.94
CA ASP A 121 14.29 0.33 -10.29
C ASP A 121 13.68 -1.07 -10.36
N LEU A 122 12.47 -1.16 -10.94
CA LEU A 122 11.75 -2.39 -11.14
C LEU A 122 12.37 -3.18 -12.32
N PRO A 123 12.55 -4.51 -12.22
CA PRO A 123 13.01 -5.32 -13.34
C PRO A 123 12.16 -5.08 -14.59
N HIS A 124 12.78 -5.13 -15.77
CA HIS A 124 12.10 -4.80 -17.03
C HIS A 124 10.80 -5.59 -17.25
N HIS A 125 10.76 -6.86 -16.87
CA HIS A 125 9.57 -7.70 -16.99
C HIS A 125 8.42 -7.24 -16.07
N LEU A 126 8.71 -6.80 -14.84
CA LEU A 126 7.68 -6.30 -13.91
C LEU A 126 7.22 -4.88 -14.21
N LYS A 127 8.06 -4.06 -14.86
CA LYS A 127 7.70 -2.70 -15.31
C LYS A 127 6.52 -2.71 -16.27
N ALA A 128 6.52 -3.64 -17.21
CA ALA A 128 5.44 -3.80 -18.17
C ALA A 128 4.15 -4.29 -17.47
N CYS A 129 4.25 -5.31 -16.62
CA CYS A 129 3.12 -5.82 -15.84
C CYS A 129 2.49 -4.76 -14.93
N ARG A 130 3.31 -3.92 -14.26
CA ARG A 130 2.84 -2.86 -13.36
C ARG A 130 2.17 -1.71 -14.11
N LEU A 131 2.69 -1.29 -15.27
CA LEU A 131 2.03 -0.29 -16.09
C LEU A 131 0.69 -0.80 -16.64
N TRP A 132 0.69 -2.03 -17.14
CA TRP A 132 -0.50 -2.68 -17.68
C TRP A 132 -1.61 -2.68 -16.63
N HIS A 133 -1.29 -3.12 -15.41
CA HIS A 133 -2.22 -3.12 -14.28
C HIS A 133 -2.79 -1.73 -13.96
N LEU A 134 -1.93 -0.69 -13.84
CA LEU A 134 -2.35 0.69 -13.54
C LEU A 134 -3.18 1.34 -14.66
N SER A 135 -3.01 0.89 -15.91
CA SER A 135 -3.71 1.45 -17.07
C SER A 135 -5.10 0.87 -17.30
N ILE A 136 -5.37 -0.35 -16.82
CA ILE A 136 -6.58 -1.10 -17.17
C ILE A 136 -7.58 -1.17 -16.02
N PHE A 137 -7.10 -1.25 -14.78
CA PHE A 137 -8.00 -1.31 -13.63
C PHE A 137 -8.23 0.08 -13.05
N PRO A 138 -9.51 0.52 -12.94
CA PRO A 138 -9.80 1.74 -12.21
C PRO A 138 -9.43 1.58 -10.74
N ALA A 139 -9.10 2.71 -10.09
CA ALA A 139 -8.76 2.72 -8.68
C ALA A 139 -9.86 2.02 -7.84
N ASP A 140 -9.44 1.17 -6.90
CA ASP A 140 -10.28 0.43 -5.95
C ASP A 140 -11.20 -0.65 -6.57
N TYR A 141 -10.99 -1.04 -7.83
CA TYR A 141 -11.72 -2.17 -8.43
C TYR A 141 -11.19 -3.51 -7.88
N PRO A 142 -12.05 -4.47 -7.48
CA PRO A 142 -11.61 -5.79 -7.04
C PRO A 142 -10.98 -6.56 -8.21
N ILE A 143 -9.73 -6.97 -8.05
CA ILE A 143 -8.95 -7.58 -9.12
C ILE A 143 -8.86 -9.08 -8.88
N ASP A 144 -9.37 -9.85 -9.83
CA ASP A 144 -9.16 -11.29 -9.92
C ASP A 144 -7.73 -11.55 -10.41
N LEU A 145 -6.91 -12.17 -9.55
CA LEU A 145 -5.50 -12.46 -9.81
C LEU A 145 -5.31 -13.42 -10.98
N ASP A 146 -6.20 -14.39 -11.15
CA ASP A 146 -6.15 -15.33 -12.27
C ASP A 146 -6.43 -14.61 -13.59
N ARG A 147 -7.34 -13.62 -13.56
CA ARG A 147 -7.62 -12.77 -14.72
C ARG A 147 -6.41 -11.92 -15.09
N VAL A 148 -5.66 -11.41 -14.11
CA VAL A 148 -4.43 -10.65 -14.36
C VAL A 148 -3.38 -11.53 -15.02
N ILE A 149 -3.13 -12.73 -14.48
CA ILE A 149 -2.15 -13.67 -15.03
C ILE A 149 -2.51 -14.04 -16.47
N ARG A 150 -3.77 -14.46 -16.72
CA ARG A 150 -4.24 -14.77 -18.08
C ARG A 150 -4.08 -13.60 -19.06
N SER A 151 -4.28 -12.37 -18.59
CA SER A 151 -4.12 -11.19 -19.45
C SER A 151 -2.64 -10.91 -19.74
N TRP A 152 -1.76 -11.06 -18.76
CA TRP A 152 -0.31 -10.96 -19.00
C TRP A 152 0.21 -12.03 -19.95
N MET A 153 -0.37 -13.23 -19.91
CA MET A 153 -0.08 -14.30 -20.86
C MET A 153 -0.52 -13.92 -22.28
N ALA A 154 -1.75 -13.41 -22.43
CA ALA A 154 -2.30 -13.00 -23.73
C ALA A 154 -1.51 -11.84 -24.38
N GLU A 155 -0.99 -10.93 -23.57
CA GLU A 155 -0.19 -9.78 -23.99
C GLU A 155 1.30 -10.12 -24.20
N GLY A 156 1.70 -11.37 -23.94
CA GLY A 156 3.09 -11.80 -24.06
C GLY A 156 4.04 -11.19 -23.03
N LEU A 157 3.52 -10.68 -21.91
CA LEU A 157 4.31 -10.12 -20.81
C LEU A 157 4.98 -11.20 -19.96
N VAL A 158 4.45 -12.43 -20.02
CA VAL A 158 5.00 -13.62 -19.34
C VAL A 158 5.27 -14.69 -20.38
N TRP A 159 6.44 -15.34 -20.27
CA TRP A 159 6.86 -16.43 -21.15
C TRP A 159 7.36 -17.62 -20.33
N GLU A 160 7.31 -18.80 -20.94
CA GLU A 160 7.76 -20.05 -20.34
C GLU A 160 9.26 -19.97 -19.98
N LYS A 161 9.60 -20.40 -18.76
CA LYS A 161 10.99 -20.52 -18.30
C LYS A 161 11.27 -21.98 -17.99
N SER A 162 12.50 -22.42 -18.24
CA SER A 162 12.92 -23.81 -18.08
C SER A 162 12.42 -24.42 -16.75
N GLY A 163 11.46 -25.35 -16.85
CA GLY A 163 10.90 -26.07 -15.70
C GLY A 163 9.74 -25.39 -14.97
N LYS A 164 9.14 -24.31 -15.50
CA LYS A 164 7.95 -23.66 -14.96
C LYS A 164 6.92 -23.37 -16.05
N THR A 165 5.64 -23.55 -15.74
CA THR A 165 4.54 -23.14 -16.64
C THR A 165 4.44 -21.61 -16.72
N VAL A 166 3.76 -21.11 -17.75
CA VAL A 166 3.59 -19.66 -17.92
C VAL A 166 2.76 -19.08 -16.76
N GLU A 167 1.82 -19.85 -16.25
CA GLU A 167 1.00 -19.53 -15.06
C GLU A 167 1.88 -19.40 -13.81
N GLU A 168 2.74 -20.37 -13.53
CA GLU A 168 3.65 -20.34 -12.37
C GLU A 168 4.64 -19.15 -12.43
N VAL A 169 5.07 -18.76 -13.62
CA VAL A 169 5.89 -17.55 -13.80
C VAL A 169 5.06 -16.29 -13.54
N GLY A 170 3.80 -16.27 -13.98
CA GLY A 170 2.86 -15.17 -13.72
C GLY A 170 2.54 -14.99 -12.24
N GLU A 171 2.31 -16.08 -11.51
CA GLU A 171 2.12 -16.10 -10.06
C GLU A 171 3.35 -15.55 -9.33
N SER A 172 4.55 -16.01 -9.70
CA SER A 172 5.80 -15.52 -9.11
C SER A 172 6.01 -14.01 -9.34
N TYR A 173 5.62 -13.47 -10.51
CA TYR A 173 5.69 -12.04 -10.78
C TYR A 173 4.68 -11.24 -9.95
N LEU A 174 3.50 -11.82 -9.71
CA LEU A 174 2.47 -11.21 -8.89
C LEU A 174 2.88 -11.16 -7.42
N GLU A 175 3.45 -12.24 -6.90
CA GLU A 175 4.02 -12.28 -5.54
C GLU A 175 5.13 -11.24 -5.39
N GLU A 176 6.05 -11.12 -6.35
CA GLU A 176 7.12 -10.10 -6.30
C GLU A 176 6.57 -8.67 -6.39
N LEU A 177 5.44 -8.46 -7.09
CA LEU A 177 4.76 -7.16 -7.13
C LEU A 177 4.00 -6.86 -5.84
N MET A 178 3.44 -7.87 -5.17
CA MET A 178 2.73 -7.73 -3.89
C MET A 178 3.67 -7.53 -2.71
N ASP A 179 4.86 -8.14 -2.75
CA ASP A 179 5.88 -7.99 -1.70
C ASP A 179 6.53 -6.58 -1.72
N ARG A 180 6.42 -5.87 -2.85
CA ARG A 180 6.95 -4.51 -3.09
C ARG A 180 6.01 -3.38 -2.72
#